data_AF-A0A957PEN4-F1
#
_entry.id   AF-A0A957PEN4-F1
#
_cell.length_a   1.000
_cell.length_b   1.000
_cell.length_c   1.000
_cell.angle_alpha   90.00
_cell.angle_beta   90.00
_cell.angle_gamma   90.00
#
_symmetry.space_group_name_H-M   'P 1'
#
loop_
_entity.id
_entity.type
_entity.pdbx_description
1 polymer ?
#
loop_
_entity_poly.entity_id
_entity_poly.type
_entity_poly.pdbx_seq_one_letter_code
_entity_poly.pdbx_strand_id
1 'polypeptide(L)'
;PTSLLKEDHEYNRMFNANNPIRMYIQCAKIMLKIDEYLRVDAPDYAQKERTNIRFHLGMYCVVILSGAIKPSNQTISEIKIDLFTNENMSQCLAEVWEEFVKMRDEEFDGRSDRVAKSRRFDEALKNRLLLKLGIQQQMKFDELNETQIFEQK
;
A
#
# COMPACT_ATOMS: atom_id res chain seq x y z
N PRO A 1 -16.37 14.71 -6.67
CA PRO A 1 -15.04 14.63 -7.31
C PRO A 1 -15.07 15.24 -8.72
N THR A 2 -15.30 16.55 -8.78
CA THR A 2 -15.37 17.33 -10.04
C THR A 2 -14.19 18.29 -10.19
N SER A 3 -13.42 18.51 -9.13
CA SER A 3 -12.21 19.36 -9.16
C SER A 3 -11.04 18.69 -9.86
N LEU A 4 -10.88 17.38 -9.72
CA LEU A 4 -9.81 16.59 -10.37
C LEU A 4 -9.92 16.55 -11.91
N LEU A 5 -11.13 16.74 -12.45
CA LEU A 5 -11.39 16.78 -13.90
C LEU A 5 -11.39 18.22 -14.45
N LYS A 6 -11.20 19.24 -13.60
CA LYS A 6 -11.23 20.66 -14.00
C LYS A 6 -9.85 21.20 -14.36
N GLU A 7 -8.78 20.54 -13.93
CA GLU A 7 -7.41 20.95 -14.23
C GLU A 7 -6.80 19.97 -15.24
N ASP A 8 -6.59 20.45 -16.47
CA ASP A 8 -6.07 19.64 -17.59
C ASP A 8 -4.74 18.95 -17.24
N HIS A 9 -3.91 19.55 -16.40
CA HIS A 9 -2.66 18.94 -15.93
C HIS A 9 -2.88 17.72 -15.04
N GLU A 10 -3.82 17.78 -14.08
CA GLU A 10 -4.18 16.66 -13.21
C GLU A 10 -4.83 15.53 -14.03
N TYR A 11 -5.73 15.89 -14.95
CA TYR A 11 -6.37 14.95 -15.86
C TYR A 11 -5.35 14.25 -16.75
N ASN A 12 -4.47 15.00 -17.42
CA ASN A 12 -3.45 14.43 -18.31
C ASN A 12 -2.38 13.62 -17.56
N ARG A 13 -2.13 13.91 -16.28
CA ARG A 13 -1.28 13.08 -15.41
C ARG A 13 -1.91 11.71 -15.16
N MET A 14 -3.22 11.67 -14.89
CA MET A 14 -3.95 10.43 -14.65
C MET A 14 -4.26 9.68 -15.95
N PHE A 15 -4.93 10.33 -16.90
CA PHE A 15 -5.43 9.78 -18.16
C PHE A 15 -4.53 10.16 -19.35
N ASN A 16 -3.24 9.87 -19.24
CA ASN A 16 -2.32 10.01 -20.37
C ASN A 16 -2.51 8.82 -21.34
N ALA A 17 -2.53 9.08 -22.65
CA ALA A 17 -2.52 8.01 -23.67
C ALA A 17 -1.27 7.11 -23.59
N ASN A 18 -0.19 7.60 -22.95
CA ASN A 18 1.03 6.83 -22.68
C ASN A 18 0.91 5.91 -21.46
N ASN A 19 -0.14 6.02 -20.64
CA ASN A 19 -0.33 5.12 -19.52
C ASN A 19 -0.88 3.77 -20.02
N PRO A 20 -0.27 2.62 -19.65
CA PRO A 20 -0.78 1.33 -20.06
C PRO A 20 -2.22 1.16 -19.57
N ILE A 21 -3.18 0.89 -20.47
CA ILE A 21 -4.58 0.61 -20.08
C ILE A 21 -4.67 -0.52 -19.04
N ARG A 22 -3.72 -1.46 -19.13
CA ARG A 22 -3.50 -2.56 -18.19
C ARG A 22 -3.30 -2.09 -16.75
N MET A 23 -2.70 -0.91 -16.53
CA MET A 23 -2.53 -0.33 -15.19
C MET A 23 -3.88 -0.15 -14.50
N TYR A 24 -4.90 0.39 -15.17
CA TYR A 24 -6.22 0.61 -14.56
C TYR A 24 -6.90 -0.72 -14.21
N ILE A 25 -6.80 -1.71 -15.10
CA ILE A 25 -7.30 -3.07 -14.83
C ILE A 25 -6.57 -3.66 -13.61
N GLN A 26 -5.27 -3.42 -13.50
CA GLN A 26 -4.47 -3.92 -12.39
C GLN A 26 -4.87 -3.25 -11.07
N CYS A 27 -5.07 -1.93 -11.05
CA CYS A 27 -5.60 -1.21 -9.89
C CYS A 27 -6.97 -1.75 -9.45
N ALA A 28 -7.87 -2.02 -10.40
CA ALA A 28 -9.18 -2.58 -10.10
C ALA A 28 -9.07 -3.99 -9.47
N LYS A 29 -8.22 -4.86 -10.03
CA LYS A 29 -7.97 -6.20 -9.49
C LYS A 29 -7.37 -6.16 -8.09
N ILE A 30 -6.43 -5.24 -7.85
CA ILE A 30 -5.82 -5.03 -6.53
C ILE A 30 -6.91 -4.64 -5.52
N MET A 31 -7.72 -3.63 -5.83
CA MET A 31 -8.76 -3.19 -4.90
C MET A 31 -9.83 -4.26 -4.68
N LEU A 32 -10.18 -5.06 -5.69
CA LEU A 32 -11.07 -6.21 -5.52
C LEU A 32 -10.48 -7.25 -4.54
N LYS A 33 -9.18 -7.54 -4.64
CA LYS A 33 -8.51 -8.45 -3.70
C LYS A 33 -8.48 -7.92 -2.28
N ILE A 34 -8.18 -6.63 -2.11
CA ILE A 34 -8.24 -5.97 -0.80
C ILE A 34 -9.65 -6.00 -0.21
N ASP A 35 -10.68 -5.68 -1.01
CA ASP A 35 -12.07 -5.68 -0.58
C ASP A 35 -12.54 -7.10 -0.20
N GLU A 36 -12.12 -8.13 -0.95
CA GLU A 36 -12.38 -9.54 -0.64
C GLU A 36 -11.77 -9.94 0.70
N TYR A 37 -10.48 -9.67 0.88
CA TYR A 37 -9.75 -9.95 2.12
C TYR A 37 -10.38 -9.24 3.33
N LEU A 38 -10.64 -7.93 3.23
CA LEU A 38 -11.25 -7.14 4.31
C LEU A 38 -12.67 -7.57 4.66
N ARG A 39 -13.35 -8.31 3.78
CA ARG A 39 -14.71 -8.81 4.02
C ARG A 39 -14.72 -10.19 4.65
N VAL A 40 -13.77 -11.05 4.32
CA VAL A 40 -13.84 -12.49 4.63
C VAL A 40 -12.75 -12.91 5.62
N ASP A 41 -11.52 -12.47 5.39
CA ASP A 41 -10.33 -13.05 6.04
C ASP A 41 -9.69 -12.10 7.07
N ALA A 42 -9.96 -10.80 6.99
CA ALA A 42 -9.45 -9.84 7.94
C ALA A 42 -10.08 -10.01 9.34
N PRO A 43 -9.38 -9.69 10.43
CA PRO A 43 -9.94 -9.69 11.77
C PRO A 43 -11.16 -8.76 11.91
N ASP A 44 -12.12 -9.12 12.78
CA ASP A 44 -13.39 -8.39 12.98
C ASP A 44 -13.23 -6.88 13.17
N TYR A 45 -12.18 -6.45 13.89
CA TYR A 45 -11.91 -5.03 14.12
C TYR A 45 -11.63 -4.28 12.81
N ALA A 46 -10.95 -4.91 11.87
CA ALA A 46 -10.58 -4.33 10.59
C ALA A 46 -11.76 -4.39 9.63
N GLN A 47 -12.59 -5.44 9.69
CA GLN A 47 -13.81 -5.53 8.88
C GLN A 47 -14.78 -4.39 9.20
N LYS A 48 -14.92 -4.02 10.48
CA LYS A 48 -15.76 -2.88 10.92
C LYS A 48 -15.26 -1.54 10.39
N GLU A 49 -13.96 -1.42 10.17
CA GLU A 49 -13.29 -0.20 9.69
C GLU A 49 -12.93 -0.25 8.20
N ARG A 50 -13.42 -1.25 7.45
CA ARG A 50 -13.02 -1.50 6.06
C ARG A 50 -13.11 -0.26 5.16
N THR A 51 -14.13 0.57 5.35
CA THR A 51 -14.33 1.79 4.54
C THR A 51 -13.26 2.84 4.79
N ASN A 52 -12.69 2.85 5.99
CA ASN A 52 -11.65 3.77 6.42
C ASN A 52 -10.26 3.26 6.02
N ILE A 53 -10.01 1.95 6.07
CA ILE A 53 -8.66 1.41 5.87
C ILE A 53 -8.39 0.83 4.48
N ARG A 54 -9.41 0.50 3.67
CA ARG A 54 -9.22 -0.23 2.39
C ARG A 54 -8.23 0.43 1.43
N PHE A 55 -8.28 1.76 1.30
CA PHE A 55 -7.39 2.48 0.39
C PHE A 55 -5.96 2.50 0.92
N HIS A 56 -5.80 2.72 2.21
CA HIS A 56 -4.50 2.73 2.88
C HIS A 56 -3.84 1.36 2.84
N LEU A 57 -4.60 0.29 3.07
CA LEU A 57 -4.12 -1.07 2.92
C LEU A 57 -3.70 -1.36 1.48
N GLY A 58 -4.53 -1.01 0.49
CA GLY A 58 -4.19 -1.20 -0.92
C GLY A 58 -2.91 -0.46 -1.31
N MET A 59 -2.77 0.80 -0.90
CA MET A 59 -1.56 1.60 -1.12
C MET A 59 -0.33 0.96 -0.47
N TYR A 60 -0.45 0.57 0.80
CA TYR A 60 0.65 -0.02 1.56
C TYR A 60 1.10 -1.35 0.94
N CYS A 61 0.16 -2.24 0.60
CA CYS A 61 0.45 -3.50 -0.10
C CYS A 61 1.15 -3.25 -1.44
N VAL A 62 0.67 -2.31 -2.25
CA VAL A 62 1.29 -2.00 -3.55
C VAL A 62 2.74 -1.58 -3.37
N VAL A 63 3.04 -0.68 -2.43
CA VAL A 63 4.41 -0.21 -2.17
C VAL A 63 5.31 -1.33 -1.70
N ILE A 64 4.84 -2.16 -0.77
CA ILE A 64 5.61 -3.30 -0.25
C ILE A 64 5.88 -4.32 -1.34
N LEU A 65 4.84 -4.73 -2.09
CA LEU A 65 4.95 -5.78 -3.11
C LEU A 65 5.71 -5.31 -4.35
N SER A 66 5.70 -4.01 -4.65
CA SER A 66 6.51 -3.45 -5.73
C SER A 66 7.93 -3.11 -5.30
N GLY A 67 8.22 -3.08 -3.99
CA GLY A 67 9.51 -2.66 -3.43
C GLY A 67 9.85 -1.19 -3.70
N ALA A 68 8.86 -0.34 -4.01
CA ALA A 68 9.10 1.03 -4.48
C ALA A 68 8.17 2.01 -3.76
N ILE A 69 8.73 3.00 -3.08
CA ILE A 69 7.96 4.01 -2.32
C ILE A 69 7.00 4.83 -3.19
N LYS A 70 7.37 5.02 -4.47
CA LYS A 70 6.55 5.68 -5.50
C LYS A 70 6.52 4.77 -6.72
N PRO A 71 5.67 3.73 -6.73
CA PRO A 71 5.54 2.81 -7.84
C PRO A 71 5.15 3.59 -9.11
N SER A 72 5.85 3.34 -10.21
CA SER A 72 5.48 3.92 -11.50
C SER A 72 4.23 3.26 -12.07
N ASN A 73 3.55 3.89 -13.04
CA ASN A 73 2.42 3.30 -13.74
C ASN A 73 2.77 1.96 -14.39
N GLN A 74 3.99 1.85 -14.93
CA GLN A 74 4.51 0.60 -15.49
C GLN A 74 4.67 -0.45 -14.40
N THR A 75 5.33 -0.10 -13.28
CA THR A 75 5.53 -0.99 -12.13
C THR A 75 4.19 -1.55 -11.66
N ILE A 76 3.19 -0.68 -11.46
CA ILE A 76 1.85 -1.09 -11.03
C ILE A 76 1.23 -2.07 -12.03
N SER A 77 1.35 -1.80 -13.33
CA SER A 77 0.79 -2.66 -14.38
C SER A 77 1.40 -4.07 -14.45
N GLU A 78 2.58 -4.24 -13.85
CA GLU A 78 3.35 -5.49 -13.85
C GLU A 78 3.24 -6.27 -12.52
N ILE A 79 2.69 -5.66 -11.47
CA ILE A 79 2.51 -6.35 -10.18
C ILE A 79 1.67 -7.61 -10.39
N LYS A 80 2.22 -8.76 -9.99
CA LYS A 80 1.51 -10.05 -10.05
C LYS A 80 0.44 -10.07 -8.97
N ILE A 81 -0.81 -10.31 -9.37
CA ILE A 81 -1.93 -10.25 -8.43
C ILE A 81 -1.88 -11.38 -7.39
N ASP A 82 -1.25 -12.50 -7.73
CA ASP A 82 -1.07 -13.65 -6.84
C ASP A 82 -0.16 -13.34 -5.64
N LEU A 83 0.58 -12.21 -5.68
CA LEU A 83 1.34 -11.72 -4.54
C LEU A 83 0.45 -11.11 -3.45
N PHE A 84 -0.81 -10.77 -3.76
CA PHE A 84 -1.80 -10.34 -2.77
C PHE A 84 -2.41 -11.57 -2.09
N THR A 85 -1.56 -12.33 -1.41
CA THR A 85 -1.97 -13.44 -0.54
C THR A 85 -2.53 -12.90 0.77
N ASN A 86 -3.36 -13.69 1.46
CA ASN A 86 -3.90 -13.33 2.77
C ASN A 86 -2.78 -13.05 3.78
N GLU A 87 -1.66 -13.77 3.69
CA GLU A 87 -0.50 -13.54 4.53
C GLU A 87 0.15 -12.17 4.29
N ASN A 88 0.46 -11.82 3.03
CA ASN A 88 1.03 -10.52 2.70
C ASN A 88 0.09 -9.37 3.05
N MET A 89 -1.21 -9.54 2.81
CA MET A 89 -2.23 -8.54 3.18
C MET A 89 -2.39 -8.41 4.69
N SER A 90 -2.28 -9.51 5.45
CA SER A 90 -2.35 -9.48 6.91
C SER A 90 -1.14 -8.78 7.53
N GLN A 91 0.06 -9.04 7.01
CA GLN A 91 1.27 -8.32 7.42
C GLN A 91 1.16 -6.81 7.13
N CYS A 92 0.66 -6.43 5.95
CA CYS A 92 0.43 -5.02 5.63
C CYS A 92 -0.68 -4.41 6.50
N LEU A 93 -1.74 -5.16 6.78
CA LEU A 93 -2.84 -4.71 7.62
C LEU A 93 -2.37 -4.43 9.04
N ALA A 94 -1.51 -5.26 9.63
CA ALA A 94 -0.98 -5.05 10.97
C ALA A 94 -0.30 -3.67 11.10
N GLU A 95 0.53 -3.31 10.12
CA GLU A 95 1.25 -2.04 10.07
C GLU A 95 0.30 -0.83 9.92
N VAL A 96 -0.66 -0.95 8.99
CA VAL A 96 -1.66 0.11 8.76
C VAL A 96 -2.55 0.27 9.99
N TRP A 97 -2.94 -0.84 10.61
CA TRP A 97 -3.83 -0.86 11.76
C TRP A 97 -3.19 -0.28 13.01
N GLU A 98 -1.92 -0.57 13.25
CA GLU A 98 -1.16 -0.02 14.38
C GLU A 98 -1.16 1.51 14.35
N GLU A 99 -0.79 2.11 13.21
CA GLU A 99 -0.81 3.57 13.05
C GLU A 99 -2.23 4.14 13.09
N PHE A 100 -3.20 3.42 12.52
CA PHE A 100 -4.59 3.85 12.49
C PHE A 100 -5.18 3.96 13.91
N VAL A 101 -5.04 2.91 14.72
CA VAL A 101 -5.55 2.88 16.10
C VAL A 101 -4.83 3.89 16.97
N LYS A 102 -3.49 3.97 16.86
CA LYS A 102 -2.69 4.96 17.58
C LYS A 102 -3.22 6.37 17.34
N MET A 103 -3.35 6.78 16.08
CA MET A 103 -3.85 8.12 15.76
C MET A 103 -5.31 8.30 16.16
N ARG A 104 -6.15 7.28 15.96
CA ARG A 104 -7.57 7.34 16.33
C ARG A 104 -7.74 7.66 17.81
N ASP A 105 -6.98 6.99 18.66
CA ASP A 105 -7.16 7.06 20.11
C ASP A 105 -6.39 8.26 20.71
N GLU A 106 -5.20 8.58 20.20
CA GLU A 106 -4.35 9.65 20.74
C GLU A 106 -4.67 11.04 20.15
N GLU A 107 -5.06 11.13 18.88
CA GLU A 107 -5.12 12.40 18.15
C GLU A 107 -6.51 12.78 17.66
N PHE A 108 -7.39 11.79 17.42
CA PHE A 108 -8.68 12.01 16.77
C PHE A 108 -9.90 11.70 17.65
N ASP A 109 -9.69 11.35 18.92
CA ASP A 109 -10.75 11.12 19.92
C ASP A 109 -11.76 10.07 19.43
N GLY A 110 -11.25 8.92 18.99
CA GLY A 110 -12.07 7.80 18.51
C GLY A 110 -12.62 7.95 17.08
N ARG A 111 -12.39 9.08 16.39
CA ARG A 111 -13.01 9.36 15.08
C ARG A 111 -12.23 8.77 13.90
N SER A 112 -12.49 7.49 13.63
CA SER A 112 -11.93 6.70 12.54
C SER A 112 -11.93 7.38 11.16
N ASP A 113 -13.03 8.04 10.79
CA ASP A 113 -13.16 8.67 9.47
C ASP A 113 -12.24 9.89 9.31
N ARG A 114 -11.92 10.58 10.41
CA ARG A 114 -11.01 11.72 10.41
C ARG A 114 -9.57 11.27 10.27
N VAL A 115 -9.19 10.17 10.93
CA VAL A 115 -7.87 9.55 10.78
C VAL A 115 -7.63 9.19 9.32
N ALA A 116 -8.56 8.43 8.72
CA ALA A 116 -8.44 7.92 7.36
C ALA A 116 -8.38 9.01 6.27
N LYS A 117 -8.85 10.22 6.55
CA LYS A 117 -8.79 11.37 5.64
C LYS A 117 -7.67 12.36 5.99
N SER A 118 -6.93 12.10 7.07
CA SER A 118 -5.91 13.02 7.55
C SER A 118 -4.62 12.86 6.77
N ARG A 119 -4.01 14.00 6.43
CA ARG A 119 -2.66 14.05 5.84
C ARG A 119 -1.61 13.44 6.77
N ARG A 120 -1.79 13.58 8.09
CA ARG A 120 -0.87 13.02 9.09
C ARG A 120 -0.81 11.50 9.01
N PHE A 121 -1.95 10.84 8.83
CA PHE A 121 -1.99 9.39 8.64
C PHE A 121 -1.26 8.96 7.36
N ASP A 122 -1.49 9.67 6.24
CA ASP A 122 -0.76 9.41 5.00
C ASP A 122 0.77 9.55 5.18
N GLU A 123 1.21 10.57 5.93
CA GLU A 123 2.64 10.83 6.19
C GLU A 123 3.24 9.76 7.12
N ALA A 124 2.52 9.33 8.16
CA ALA A 124 2.97 8.27 9.04
C ALA A 124 3.14 6.93 8.30
N LEU A 125 2.18 6.55 7.46
CA LEU A 125 2.29 5.35 6.64
C LEU A 125 3.47 5.44 5.67
N LYS A 126 3.69 6.59 5.03
CA LYS A 126 4.87 6.80 4.16
C LYS A 126 6.19 6.66 4.91
N ASN A 127 6.29 7.20 6.12
CA ASN A 127 7.49 7.08 6.95
C ASN A 127 7.75 5.61 7.33
N ARG A 128 6.70 4.88 7.71
CA ARG A 128 6.78 3.45 8.02
C ARG A 128 7.20 2.63 6.81
N LEU A 129 6.67 2.93 5.62
CA LEU A 129 7.08 2.31 4.35
C LEU A 129 8.55 2.58 4.02
N LEU A 130 9.03 3.81 4.22
CA LEU A 130 10.44 4.17 3.99
C LEU A 130 11.39 3.34 4.87
N LEU A 131 11.06 3.22 6.17
CA LEU A 131 11.85 2.41 7.10
C LEU A 131 11.86 0.94 6.67
N LYS A 132 10.68 0.39 6.34
CA LYS A 132 10.54 -1.03 5.99
C LYS A 132 11.26 -1.38 4.69
N LEU A 133 11.17 -0.53 3.66
CA LEU A 133 11.89 -0.72 2.41
C LEU A 133 13.41 -0.57 2.60
N GLY A 134 13.86 0.35 3.46
CA GLY A 134 15.27 0.48 3.81
C GLY A 134 15.84 -0.79 4.44
N ILE A 135 15.11 -1.37 5.40
CA ILE A 135 15.48 -2.64 6.06
C ILE A 135 15.51 -3.80 5.05
N GLN A 136 14.50 -3.92 4.19
CA GLN A 136 14.45 -4.98 3.17
C GLN A 136 15.60 -4.90 2.16
N GLN A 137 16.04 -3.70 1.80
CA GLN A 137 17.19 -3.52 0.91
C GLN A 137 18.50 -3.92 1.60
N GLN A 138 18.67 -3.59 2.89
CA GLN A 138 19.82 -3.98 3.68
C GLN A 138 19.91 -5.51 3.84
N MET A 139 18.80 -6.17 4.21
CA MET A 139 18.77 -7.65 4.36
C MET A 139 19.15 -8.38 3.07
N LYS A 140 18.62 -7.94 1.92
CA LYS A 140 18.98 -8.52 0.62
C LYS A 140 20.46 -8.33 0.28
N PHE A 141 21.06 -7.20 0.67
CA PHE A 141 22.48 -6.95 0.48
C PHE A 141 23.33 -7.89 1.33
N ASP A 142 22.95 -8.10 2.59
CA ASP A 142 23.67 -8.98 3.51
C ASP A 142 23.60 -10.46 3.06
N GLU A 143 22.43 -10.94 2.63
CA GLU A 143 22.24 -12.29 2.08
C GLU A 143 23.10 -12.56 0.82
N LEU A 144 23.22 -11.57 -0.07
CA LEU A 144 24.06 -11.68 -1.27
C LEU A 144 25.55 -11.76 -0.92
N ASN A 145 25.99 -11.01 0.08
CA ASN A 145 27.38 -11.03 0.52
C ASN A 145 27.75 -12.36 1.20
N GLU A 146 26.84 -12.91 2.02
CA GLU A 146 27.06 -14.23 2.64
C GLU A 146 27.16 -15.33 1.58
N THR A 147 26.28 -15.33 0.57
CA THR A 147 26.30 -16.33 -0.52
C THR A 147 27.62 -16.28 -1.32
N GLN A 148 28.14 -15.08 -1.61
CA GLN A 148 29.41 -14.91 -2.33
C GLN A 148 30.65 -15.35 -1.52
N ILE A 149 30.60 -15.27 -0.19
CA ILE A 149 31.68 -15.75 0.69
C ILE A 149 31.75 -17.28 0.70
N PHE A 150 30.60 -17.97 0.56
CA PHE A 150 30.54 -19.44 0.48
C PHE A 150 30.96 -20.00 -0.88
N GLU A 151 30.78 -19.27 -1.98
CA GLU A 151 31.21 -19.71 -3.32
C GLU A 151 32.72 -19.51 -3.59
N GLN A 152 33.45 -18.83 -2.70
CA GLN A 152 34.90 -18.58 -2.82
C GLN A 152 35.77 -19.47 -1.91
N LYS A 153 35.19 -20.47 -1.25
CA LYS A 153 35.91 -21.48 -0.44
C LYS A 153 35.76 -22.87 -1.04
#